data_AF-A0AAN8IKC1-F1
#
_entry.id   AF-A0AAN8IKC1-F1
#
_cell.length_a   1.000
_cell.length_b   1.000
_cell.length_c   1.000
_cell.angle_alpha   90.00
_cell.angle_beta   90.00
_cell.angle_gamma   90.00
#
_symmetry.space_group_name_H-M   'P 1'
#
loop_
_entity.id
_entity.type
_entity.pdbx_description
1 polymer ?
#
loop_
_entity_poly.entity_id
_entity_poly.type
_entity_poly.pdbx_seq_one_letter_code
_entity_poly.pdbx_strand_id
1 'polypeptide(L)'
;MSSRPKAFLKQAKAKKKKEQILDDADDYLAAAVDNEDAVGKHRAGDPLKSLRFARRAIELYQEGLAKWPRNLDLAYNKARLELEIATHPLLAKHLDVPVIDVLYESLNSHQYALSLDHDNADALFNIAQVLTSIAEHIAKDDSMSDTEALNFLEQALEYQSRCLSLQERKYAETRDLYQEAAGQSSGADADDDGGARIGTNTRSIYEEQEHEQEEQWVSVVEPVTIDTLVDTILSQLSTLTTLCSVLSTSRHWRGRGSNASTASSPVSLSGIEACSTKANEMLQVITRTENIASRTHEIALTKAILAGNLLELAYRSGSIDIGVYKSELEKAFAAQGLDTSDAQISYARTLLALNAAATDSGTGVPLEVENQDFANLRWNALSKAQKVLTSAASLSKTDTETLATTHMLRGDTSLLLLALAYPPTSFTQAATNANQLLKNAEVFYRNAHKLFGTLADGQDERDIAGLRGAVVLILQRNNGGNALWESTQGGARDVPRDSSQGDARDVLRGATQSRKDDWRNDQLQDMIDEGLVQPEALRML
;
A
#
# COMPACT_ATOMS: atom_id res chain seq x y z
N MET A 1 32.40 52.73 32.34
CA MET A 1 31.71 53.93 31.81
C MET A 1 31.31 53.66 30.37
N SER A 2 30.18 54.23 29.94
CA SER A 2 29.52 54.08 28.61
C SER A 2 28.62 52.84 28.44
N SER A 3 27.48 52.92 27.74
CA SER A 3 26.21 53.61 28.02
C SER A 3 25.14 53.10 27.03
N ARG A 4 23.93 52.80 27.53
CA ARG A 4 22.59 52.81 26.86
C ARG A 4 22.33 51.80 25.70
N PRO A 5 21.06 51.54 25.31
CA PRO A 5 19.95 51.02 26.13
C PRO A 5 19.10 49.92 25.43
N LYS A 6 18.24 49.24 26.20
CA LYS A 6 17.17 48.33 25.74
C LYS A 6 16.21 49.04 24.79
N ALA A 7 16.04 48.50 23.57
CA ALA A 7 15.01 48.93 22.62
C ALA A 7 13.87 47.91 22.55
N PHE A 8 12.67 48.44 22.73
CA PHE A 8 11.37 47.79 22.79
C PHE A 8 10.97 47.05 21.52
N LEU A 9 10.13 46.02 21.70
CA LEU A 9 9.25 45.43 20.70
C LEU A 9 8.68 46.52 19.76
N LYS A 10 9.04 46.45 18.47
CA LYS A 10 8.15 46.91 17.40
C LYS A 10 7.32 45.70 16.98
N GLN A 11 6.07 45.68 17.41
CA GLN A 11 5.01 44.85 16.85
C GLN A 11 5.05 44.99 15.32
N ALA A 12 5.39 43.90 14.63
CA ALA A 12 5.14 43.79 13.21
C ALA A 12 3.62 43.88 13.02
N LYS A 13 3.16 44.95 12.39
CA LYS A 13 1.74 45.12 12.06
C LYS A 13 1.31 43.94 11.20
N ALA A 14 0.37 43.15 11.70
CA ALA A 14 -0.36 42.18 10.90
C ALA A 14 -0.97 42.90 9.69
N LYS A 15 -0.60 42.48 8.48
CA LYS A 15 -1.35 42.85 7.27
C LYS A 15 -2.77 42.31 7.47
N LYS A 16 -3.75 43.20 7.59
CA LYS A 16 -5.17 42.82 7.47
C LYS A 16 -5.34 42.14 6.11
N LYS A 17 -5.67 40.84 6.10
CA LYS A 17 -6.26 40.20 4.92
C LYS A 17 -7.51 41.05 4.60
N LYS A 18 -7.51 41.74 3.46
CA LYS A 18 -8.78 42.15 2.84
C LYS A 18 -9.55 40.85 2.63
N GLU A 19 -10.83 40.82 2.98
CA GLU A 19 -11.74 39.80 2.45
C GLU A 19 -11.57 39.84 0.93
N GLN A 20 -11.02 38.76 0.38
CA GLN A 20 -10.96 38.57 -1.07
C GLN A 20 -12.41 38.34 -1.47
N ILE A 21 -12.97 39.31 -2.19
CA ILE A 21 -14.28 39.15 -2.80
C ILE A 21 -14.07 38.12 -3.91
N LEU A 22 -14.86 37.04 -3.88
CA LEU A 22 -14.80 35.95 -4.86
C LEU A 22 -16.00 36.10 -5.80
N ASP A 23 -15.75 36.67 -6.98
CA ASP A 23 -16.79 37.11 -7.90
C ASP A 23 -17.04 36.09 -9.03
N ASP A 24 -16.02 35.35 -9.44
CA ASP A 24 -16.10 34.32 -10.49
C ASP A 24 -15.54 32.95 -10.06
N ALA A 25 -15.62 31.95 -10.94
CA ALA A 25 -15.15 30.60 -10.65
C ALA A 25 -13.63 30.52 -10.45
N ASP A 26 -12.87 31.37 -11.14
CA ASP A 26 -11.41 31.39 -11.08
C ASP A 26 -10.91 31.99 -9.76
N ASP A 27 -11.64 32.96 -9.21
CA ASP A 27 -11.41 33.49 -7.86
C ASP A 27 -11.54 32.39 -6.79
N TYR A 28 -12.61 31.58 -6.86
CA TYR A 28 -12.81 30.45 -5.95
C TYR A 28 -11.71 29.39 -6.11
N LEU A 29 -11.35 29.07 -7.36
CA LEU A 29 -10.27 28.14 -7.67
C LEU A 29 -8.95 28.64 -7.07
N ALA A 30 -8.56 29.89 -7.35
CA ALA A 30 -7.33 30.48 -6.84
C ALA A 30 -7.28 30.52 -5.30
N ALA A 31 -8.39 30.91 -4.66
CA ALA A 31 -8.47 30.93 -3.20
C ALA A 31 -8.39 29.53 -2.58
N ALA A 32 -8.94 28.51 -3.23
CA ALA A 32 -8.84 27.13 -2.78
C ALA A 32 -7.41 26.59 -2.95
N VAL A 33 -6.78 26.82 -4.09
CA VAL A 33 -5.37 26.46 -4.37
C VAL A 33 -4.41 27.09 -3.36
N ASP A 34 -4.62 28.35 -2.97
CA ASP A 34 -3.84 29.01 -1.90
C ASP A 34 -3.90 28.25 -0.56
N ASN A 35 -5.04 27.63 -0.25
CA ASN A 35 -5.18 26.80 0.94
C ASN A 35 -4.54 25.41 0.73
N GLU A 36 -4.66 24.80 -0.44
CA GLU A 36 -3.95 23.55 -0.78
C GLU A 36 -2.43 23.67 -0.65
N ASP A 37 -1.87 24.76 -1.14
CA ASP A 37 -0.46 25.11 -0.98
C ASP A 37 -0.04 25.12 0.50
N ALA A 38 -0.94 25.57 1.38
CA ALA A 38 -0.72 25.55 2.82
C ALA A 38 -0.85 24.14 3.44
N VAL A 39 -1.65 23.24 2.83
CA VAL A 39 -1.70 21.82 3.19
C VAL A 39 -0.30 21.22 3.07
N GLY A 40 0.34 21.37 1.90
CA GLY A 40 1.69 20.86 1.64
C GLY A 40 2.73 21.41 2.62
N LYS A 41 2.70 22.73 2.88
CA LYS A 41 3.65 23.42 3.78
C LYS A 41 3.59 22.94 5.23
N HIS A 42 2.42 22.54 5.72
CA HIS A 42 2.24 22.15 7.12
C HIS A 42 2.25 20.64 7.34
N ARG A 43 2.18 19.82 6.28
CA ARG A 43 1.99 18.37 6.34
C ARG A 43 2.97 17.63 7.25
N ALA A 44 4.26 17.92 7.14
CA ALA A 44 5.31 17.20 7.88
C ALA A 44 5.48 17.66 9.34
N GLY A 45 4.99 18.86 9.70
CA GLY A 45 5.22 19.46 11.02
C GLY A 45 3.98 19.62 11.88
N ASP A 46 2.81 19.82 11.26
CA ASP A 46 1.52 19.99 11.93
C ASP A 46 0.39 19.44 11.03
N PRO A 47 0.18 18.10 11.05
CA PRO A 47 -0.85 17.45 10.22
C PRO A 47 -2.27 17.96 10.50
N LEU A 48 -2.58 18.27 11.76
CA LEU A 48 -3.90 18.81 12.13
C LEU A 48 -4.14 20.19 11.52
N LYS A 49 -3.10 21.05 11.48
CA LYS A 49 -3.19 22.34 10.78
C LYS A 49 -3.27 22.15 9.26
N SER A 50 -2.54 21.19 8.71
CA SER A 50 -2.65 20.80 7.29
C SER A 50 -4.09 20.42 6.94
N LEU A 51 -4.74 19.58 7.75
CA LEU A 51 -6.16 19.20 7.59
C LEU A 51 -7.12 20.39 7.68
N ARG A 52 -6.85 21.39 8.54
CA ARG A 52 -7.68 22.62 8.60
C ARG A 52 -7.61 23.41 7.29
N PHE A 53 -6.44 23.49 6.66
CA PHE A 53 -6.32 24.11 5.35
C PHE A 53 -7.03 23.30 4.27
N ALA A 54 -6.91 21.96 4.31
CA ALA A 54 -7.59 21.10 3.35
C ALA A 54 -9.12 21.26 3.43
N ARG A 55 -9.69 21.26 4.65
CA ARG A 55 -11.12 21.53 4.87
C ARG A 55 -11.54 22.88 4.29
N ARG A 56 -10.73 23.93 4.53
CA ARG A 56 -11.05 25.26 3.99
C ARG A 56 -10.99 25.31 2.46
N ALA A 57 -10.05 24.60 1.83
CA ALA A 57 -10.00 24.47 0.38
C ALA A 57 -11.24 23.73 -0.16
N ILE A 58 -11.63 22.60 0.45
CA ILE A 58 -12.84 21.84 0.09
C ILE A 58 -14.09 22.73 0.19
N GLU A 59 -14.24 23.50 1.28
CA GLU A 59 -15.35 24.46 1.43
C GLU A 59 -15.38 25.49 0.30
N LEU A 60 -14.22 26.05 -0.09
CA LEU A 60 -14.13 27.01 -1.19
C LEU A 60 -14.53 26.38 -2.54
N TYR A 61 -14.09 25.15 -2.82
CA TYR A 61 -14.55 24.44 -4.01
C TYR A 61 -16.06 24.18 -4.00
N GLN A 62 -16.61 23.77 -2.86
CA GLN A 62 -18.05 23.56 -2.71
C GLN A 62 -18.85 24.85 -2.90
N GLU A 63 -18.41 25.96 -2.31
CA GLU A 63 -19.02 27.29 -2.49
C GLU A 63 -18.98 27.73 -3.97
N GLY A 64 -17.86 27.49 -4.65
CA GLY A 64 -17.72 27.75 -6.09
C GLY A 64 -18.64 26.86 -6.92
N LEU A 65 -18.68 25.55 -6.68
CA LEU A 65 -19.55 24.60 -7.39
C LEU A 65 -21.04 24.87 -7.19
N ALA A 66 -21.44 25.42 -6.03
CA ALA A 66 -22.81 25.84 -5.81
C ALA A 66 -23.26 26.95 -6.78
N LYS A 67 -22.32 27.81 -7.22
CA LYS A 67 -22.56 28.89 -8.18
C LYS A 67 -22.29 28.46 -9.63
N TRP A 68 -21.24 27.66 -9.86
CA TRP A 68 -20.83 27.16 -11.17
C TRP A 68 -20.74 25.63 -11.17
N PRO A 69 -21.88 24.92 -11.15
CA PRO A 69 -21.89 23.47 -10.99
C PRO A 69 -21.16 22.74 -12.12
N ARG A 70 -21.12 23.32 -13.34
CA ARG A 70 -20.47 22.70 -14.50
C ARG A 70 -18.98 23.02 -14.63
N ASN A 71 -18.37 23.69 -13.64
CA ASN A 71 -16.94 23.98 -13.69
C ASN A 71 -16.15 22.71 -13.34
N LEU A 72 -15.41 22.19 -14.32
CA LEU A 72 -14.62 20.96 -14.19
C LEU A 72 -13.45 21.13 -13.22
N ASP A 73 -12.75 22.26 -13.25
CA ASP A 73 -11.57 22.49 -12.42
C ASP A 73 -11.91 22.50 -10.93
N LEU A 74 -13.01 23.18 -10.55
CA LEU A 74 -13.50 23.16 -9.18
C LEU A 74 -13.92 21.74 -8.75
N ALA A 75 -14.60 21.00 -9.62
CA ALA A 75 -15.04 19.64 -9.34
C ALA A 75 -13.87 18.67 -9.16
N TYR A 76 -12.91 18.71 -10.10
CA TYR A 76 -11.76 17.82 -10.12
C TYR A 76 -10.81 18.08 -8.95
N ASN A 77 -10.47 19.35 -8.68
CA ASN A 77 -9.53 19.67 -7.59
C ASN A 77 -10.12 19.35 -6.20
N LYS A 78 -11.43 19.56 -5.99
CA LYS A 78 -12.13 19.09 -4.79
C LYS A 78 -11.94 17.58 -4.60
N ALA A 79 -12.26 16.81 -5.64
CA ALA A 79 -12.21 15.36 -5.59
C ALA A 79 -10.78 14.84 -5.31
N ARG A 80 -9.79 15.43 -6.00
CA ARG A 80 -8.36 15.13 -5.84
C ARG A 80 -7.88 15.39 -4.40
N LEU A 81 -8.28 16.52 -3.80
CA LEU A 81 -7.90 16.87 -2.44
C LEU A 81 -8.54 15.94 -1.40
N GLU A 82 -9.79 15.52 -1.61
CA GLU A 82 -10.47 14.52 -0.77
C GLU A 82 -9.75 13.17 -0.79
N LEU A 83 -9.33 12.71 -1.98
CA LEU A 83 -8.52 11.50 -2.12
C LEU A 83 -7.18 11.64 -1.40
N GLU A 84 -6.51 12.78 -1.56
CA GLU A 84 -5.20 13.06 -0.96
C GLU A 84 -5.27 13.00 0.58
N ILE A 85 -6.26 13.63 1.22
CA ILE A 85 -6.37 13.59 2.69
C ILE A 85 -6.74 12.21 3.22
N ALA A 86 -7.48 11.41 2.45
CA ALA A 86 -7.89 10.06 2.83
C ALA A 86 -6.75 9.04 2.72
N THR A 87 -5.83 9.24 1.77
CA THR A 87 -4.76 8.27 1.46
C THR A 87 -3.40 8.67 2.00
N HIS A 88 -3.16 9.95 2.29
CA HIS A 88 -1.85 10.40 2.78
C HIS A 88 -1.61 9.88 4.22
N PRO A 89 -0.53 9.10 4.48
CA PRO A 89 -0.33 8.42 5.77
C PRO A 89 -0.28 9.37 6.98
N LEU A 90 0.28 10.56 6.81
CA LEU A 90 0.34 11.58 7.87
C LEU A 90 -0.99 12.31 8.10
N LEU A 91 -1.93 12.29 7.17
CA LEU A 91 -3.19 13.04 7.28
C LEU A 91 -4.34 12.14 7.69
N ALA A 92 -4.45 10.96 7.07
CA ALA A 92 -5.54 10.01 7.28
C ALA A 92 -5.73 9.63 8.77
N LYS A 93 -4.62 9.48 9.52
CA LYS A 93 -4.62 9.15 10.95
C LYS A 93 -5.23 10.23 11.85
N HIS A 94 -5.36 11.46 11.36
CA HIS A 94 -5.85 12.61 12.10
C HIS A 94 -7.25 13.07 11.67
N LEU A 95 -7.92 12.30 10.80
CA LEU A 95 -9.31 12.54 10.46
C LEU A 95 -10.20 12.33 11.71
N ASP A 96 -11.20 13.20 11.86
CA ASP A 96 -12.23 13.11 12.91
C ASP A 96 -13.41 12.21 12.51
N VAL A 97 -13.39 11.71 11.27
CA VAL A 97 -14.34 10.76 10.70
C VAL A 97 -13.58 9.53 10.20
N PRO A 98 -14.25 8.36 10.11
CA PRO A 98 -13.67 7.18 9.49
C PRO A 98 -13.11 7.46 8.09
N VAL A 99 -11.91 6.93 7.79
CA VAL A 99 -11.26 7.11 6.48
C VAL A 99 -12.16 6.64 5.33
N ILE A 100 -12.89 5.54 5.54
CA ILE A 100 -13.80 4.97 4.53
C ILE A 100 -14.92 5.94 4.13
N ASP A 101 -15.40 6.78 5.05
CA ASP A 101 -16.44 7.77 4.75
C ASP A 101 -15.91 8.87 3.82
N VAL A 102 -14.66 9.31 4.04
CA VAL A 102 -13.99 10.30 3.17
C VAL A 102 -13.70 9.71 1.80
N LEU A 103 -13.35 8.42 1.72
CA LEU A 103 -13.15 7.73 0.44
C LEU A 103 -14.46 7.64 -0.36
N TYR A 104 -15.61 7.36 0.29
CA TYR A 104 -16.90 7.39 -0.39
C TYR A 104 -17.27 8.80 -0.88
N GLU A 105 -16.99 9.84 -0.10
CA GLU A 105 -17.18 11.22 -0.55
C GLU A 105 -16.30 11.55 -1.77
N SER A 106 -15.02 11.17 -1.72
CA SER A 106 -14.08 11.33 -2.83
C SER A 106 -14.54 10.60 -4.10
N LEU A 107 -15.07 9.38 -3.96
CA LEU A 107 -15.62 8.61 -5.08
C LEU A 107 -16.76 9.38 -5.76
N ASN A 108 -17.71 9.89 -4.97
CA ASN A 108 -18.83 10.68 -5.48
C ASN A 108 -18.36 11.96 -6.18
N SER A 109 -17.37 12.66 -5.60
CA SER A 109 -16.80 13.87 -6.19
C SER A 109 -16.08 13.58 -7.51
N HIS A 110 -15.32 12.48 -7.60
CA HIS A 110 -14.66 12.10 -8.85
C HIS A 110 -15.65 11.64 -9.92
N GLN A 111 -16.69 10.88 -9.55
CA GLN A 111 -17.77 10.52 -10.48
C GLN A 111 -18.49 11.77 -10.99
N TYR A 112 -18.69 12.78 -10.14
CA TYR A 112 -19.23 14.07 -10.55
C TYR A 112 -18.32 14.77 -11.57
N ALA A 113 -17.01 14.87 -11.30
CA ALA A 113 -16.04 15.44 -12.24
C ALA A 113 -16.03 14.69 -13.59
N LEU A 114 -16.04 13.36 -13.56
CA LEU A 114 -16.12 12.52 -14.77
C LEU A 114 -17.45 12.69 -15.53
N SER A 115 -18.52 13.09 -14.86
CA SER A 115 -19.80 13.40 -15.52
C SER A 115 -19.76 14.71 -16.32
N LEU A 116 -18.83 15.61 -15.98
CA LEU A 116 -18.61 16.87 -16.70
C LEU A 116 -17.68 16.68 -17.91
N ASP A 117 -16.69 15.80 -17.79
CA ASP A 117 -15.82 15.36 -18.88
C ASP A 117 -15.60 13.84 -18.81
N HIS A 118 -16.31 13.12 -19.68
CA HIS A 118 -16.27 11.65 -19.70
C HIS A 118 -14.92 11.08 -20.11
N ASP A 119 -14.08 11.81 -20.84
CA ASP A 119 -12.78 11.34 -21.34
C ASP A 119 -11.60 11.95 -20.56
N ASN A 120 -11.88 12.43 -19.34
CA ASN A 120 -10.86 12.87 -18.40
C ASN A 120 -10.09 11.66 -17.83
N ALA A 121 -8.88 11.44 -18.35
CA ALA A 121 -8.02 10.32 -17.96
C ALA A 121 -7.64 10.37 -16.47
N ASP A 122 -7.39 11.55 -15.92
CA ASP A 122 -6.98 11.71 -14.52
C ASP A 122 -8.14 11.41 -13.57
N ALA A 123 -9.36 11.82 -13.92
CA ALA A 123 -10.55 11.44 -13.16
C ALA A 123 -10.76 9.92 -13.18
N LEU A 124 -10.58 9.24 -14.34
CA LEU A 124 -10.67 7.78 -14.43
C LEU A 124 -9.60 7.08 -13.57
N PHE A 125 -8.36 7.57 -13.61
CA PHE A 125 -7.26 7.05 -12.80
C PHE A 125 -7.55 7.21 -11.29
N ASN A 126 -7.96 8.40 -10.86
CA ASN A 126 -8.25 8.68 -9.46
C ASN A 126 -9.49 7.90 -8.95
N ILE A 127 -10.53 7.71 -9.77
CA ILE A 127 -11.66 6.82 -9.41
C ILE A 127 -11.15 5.41 -9.12
N ALA A 128 -10.30 4.85 -9.98
CA ALA A 128 -9.75 3.53 -9.75
C ALA A 128 -8.91 3.44 -8.48
N GLN A 129 -8.13 4.48 -8.17
CA GLN A 129 -7.40 4.56 -6.90
C GLN A 129 -8.34 4.57 -5.69
N VAL A 130 -9.40 5.40 -5.71
CA VAL A 130 -10.40 5.48 -4.63
C VAL A 130 -11.07 4.12 -4.42
N LEU A 131 -11.54 3.49 -5.50
CA LEU A 131 -12.20 2.18 -5.46
C LEU A 131 -11.27 1.11 -4.87
N THR A 132 -10.00 1.11 -5.26
CA THR A 132 -8.98 0.19 -4.71
C THR A 132 -8.78 0.45 -3.22
N SER A 133 -8.65 1.70 -2.78
CA SER A 133 -8.50 2.06 -1.37
C SER A 133 -9.73 1.71 -0.53
N ILE A 134 -10.96 1.86 -1.06
CA ILE A 134 -12.20 1.41 -0.40
C ILE A 134 -12.14 -0.11 -0.22
N ALA A 135 -11.83 -0.85 -1.29
CA ALA A 135 -11.76 -2.31 -1.23
C ALA A 135 -10.72 -2.81 -0.21
N GLU A 136 -9.57 -2.14 -0.10
CA GLU A 136 -8.55 -2.46 0.91
C GLU A 136 -9.02 -2.21 2.35
N HIS A 137 -9.86 -1.22 2.59
CA HIS A 137 -10.46 -0.99 3.91
C HIS A 137 -11.49 -2.06 4.23
N ILE A 138 -12.35 -2.39 3.27
CA ILE A 138 -13.36 -3.46 3.41
C ILE A 138 -12.68 -4.80 3.69
N ALA A 139 -11.63 -5.14 2.93
CA ALA A 139 -10.91 -6.40 3.07
C ALA A 139 -10.15 -6.56 4.40
N LYS A 140 -9.93 -5.48 5.15
CA LYS A 140 -9.30 -5.48 6.48
C LYS A 140 -10.32 -5.54 7.61
N ASP A 141 -11.60 -5.36 7.32
CA ASP A 141 -12.68 -5.38 8.30
C ASP A 141 -13.47 -6.68 8.19
N ASP A 142 -13.24 -7.60 9.13
CA ASP A 142 -13.91 -8.90 9.20
C ASP A 142 -15.45 -8.81 9.30
N SER A 143 -15.99 -7.63 9.65
CA SER A 143 -17.44 -7.40 9.69
C SER A 143 -18.05 -7.06 8.33
N MET A 144 -17.21 -6.68 7.35
CA MET A 144 -17.65 -6.31 6.01
C MET A 144 -17.56 -7.48 5.02
N SER A 145 -18.27 -7.35 3.89
CA SER A 145 -18.39 -8.43 2.92
C SER A 145 -17.27 -8.40 1.88
N ASP A 146 -16.48 -9.48 1.78
CA ASP A 146 -15.49 -9.67 0.70
C ASP A 146 -16.09 -9.42 -0.69
N THR A 147 -17.36 -9.81 -0.92
CA THR A 147 -18.03 -9.60 -2.21
C THR A 147 -18.11 -8.11 -2.60
N GLU A 148 -18.24 -7.22 -1.62
CA GLU A 148 -18.28 -5.77 -1.87
C GLU A 148 -16.89 -5.25 -2.25
N ALA A 149 -15.84 -5.69 -1.55
CA ALA A 149 -14.45 -5.40 -1.91
C ALA A 149 -14.12 -5.87 -3.33
N LEU A 150 -14.51 -7.09 -3.69
CA LEU A 150 -14.32 -7.66 -5.03
C LEU A 150 -14.99 -6.80 -6.11
N ASN A 151 -16.24 -6.37 -5.89
CA ASN A 151 -16.97 -5.52 -6.84
C ASN A 151 -16.30 -4.15 -7.04
N PHE A 152 -15.71 -3.56 -5.99
CA PHE A 152 -14.95 -2.31 -6.13
C PHE A 152 -13.65 -2.52 -6.91
N LEU A 153 -12.92 -3.62 -6.68
CA LEU A 153 -11.68 -3.94 -7.40
C LEU A 153 -11.94 -4.22 -8.89
N GLU A 154 -13.04 -4.89 -9.21
CA GLU A 154 -13.48 -5.12 -10.59
C GLU A 154 -13.75 -3.80 -11.33
N GLN A 155 -14.51 -2.91 -10.69
CA GLN A 155 -14.76 -1.57 -11.24
C GLN A 155 -13.46 -0.78 -11.40
N ALA A 156 -12.54 -0.85 -10.43
CA ALA A 156 -11.24 -0.18 -10.51
C ALA A 156 -10.44 -0.64 -11.75
N LEU A 157 -10.42 -1.95 -12.04
CA LEU A 157 -9.76 -2.51 -13.22
C LEU A 157 -10.41 -2.05 -14.54
N GLU A 158 -11.73 -1.87 -14.57
CA GLU A 158 -12.45 -1.31 -15.73
C GLU A 158 -12.07 0.16 -15.96
N TYR A 159 -12.09 0.98 -14.90
CA TYR A 159 -11.68 2.37 -14.96
C TYR A 159 -10.20 2.53 -15.38
N GLN A 160 -9.30 1.72 -14.84
CA GLN A 160 -7.88 1.68 -15.25
C GLN A 160 -7.72 1.28 -16.71
N SER A 161 -8.46 0.27 -17.18
CA SER A 161 -8.39 -0.17 -18.58
C SER A 161 -8.84 0.94 -19.52
N ARG A 162 -9.91 1.66 -19.18
CA ARG A 162 -10.39 2.82 -19.95
C ARG A 162 -9.38 3.97 -19.91
N CYS A 163 -8.84 4.28 -18.73
CA CYS A 163 -7.80 5.31 -18.55
C CYS A 163 -6.58 5.03 -19.44
N LEU A 164 -6.04 3.80 -19.36
CA LEU A 164 -4.87 3.39 -20.12
C LEU A 164 -5.09 3.51 -21.62
N SER A 165 -6.25 3.07 -22.13
CA SER A 165 -6.58 3.21 -23.57
C SER A 165 -6.68 4.66 -24.03
N LEU A 166 -7.13 5.59 -23.17
CA LEU A 166 -7.11 7.02 -23.48
C LEU A 166 -5.69 7.59 -23.46
N GLN A 167 -4.89 7.22 -22.46
CA GLN A 167 -3.50 7.66 -22.31
C GLN A 167 -2.63 7.14 -23.47
N GLU A 168 -2.77 5.88 -23.89
CA GLU A 168 -2.05 5.33 -25.05
C GLU A 168 -2.32 6.13 -26.33
N ARG A 169 -3.59 6.49 -26.55
CA ARG A 169 -3.98 7.28 -27.71
C ARG A 169 -3.37 8.69 -27.66
N LYS A 170 -3.51 9.38 -26.53
CA LYS A 170 -2.95 10.73 -26.30
C LYS A 170 -1.42 10.74 -26.42
N TYR A 171 -0.76 9.69 -25.93
CA TYR A 171 0.68 9.52 -26.05
C TYR A 171 1.11 9.35 -27.51
N ALA A 172 0.41 8.49 -28.28
CA ALA A 172 0.68 8.29 -29.70
C ALA A 172 0.48 9.59 -30.49
N GLU A 173 -0.63 10.30 -30.27
CA GLU A 173 -0.91 11.62 -30.89
C GLU A 173 0.18 12.64 -30.58
N THR A 174 0.60 12.72 -29.32
CA THR A 174 1.67 13.64 -28.89
C THR A 174 3.00 13.30 -29.57
N ARG A 175 3.34 12.01 -29.68
CA ARG A 175 4.58 11.56 -30.33
C ARG A 175 4.59 11.88 -31.83
N ASP A 176 3.47 11.67 -32.51
CA ASP A 176 3.34 11.95 -33.94
C ASP A 176 3.48 13.46 -34.21
N LEU A 177 2.87 14.32 -33.38
CA LEU A 177 3.05 15.78 -33.44
C LEU A 177 4.51 16.21 -33.30
N TYR A 178 5.26 15.62 -32.35
CA TYR A 178 6.69 15.90 -32.21
C TYR A 178 7.52 15.43 -33.41
N GLN A 179 7.17 14.29 -34.00
CA GLN A 179 7.86 13.76 -35.17
C GLN A 179 7.60 14.61 -36.42
N GLU A 180 6.37 15.09 -36.62
CA GLU A 180 6.02 16.01 -37.70
C GLU A 180 6.75 17.36 -37.54
N ALA A 181 6.78 17.92 -36.33
CA ALA A 181 7.50 19.15 -36.04
C ALA A 181 9.02 19.02 -36.28
N ALA A 182 9.61 17.89 -35.88
CA ALA A 182 11.03 17.60 -36.12
C ALA A 182 11.34 17.41 -37.62
N GLY A 183 10.44 16.75 -38.36
CA GLY A 183 10.56 16.55 -39.81
C GLY A 183 10.50 17.86 -40.61
N GLN A 184 9.65 18.81 -40.20
CA GLN A 184 9.55 20.13 -40.82
C GLN A 184 10.79 21.02 -40.54
N SER A 185 11.45 20.83 -39.40
CA SER A 185 12.72 21.53 -39.09
C SER A 185 13.95 21.01 -39.84
N SER A 186 13.85 19.83 -40.46
CA SER A 186 14.96 19.14 -41.15
C SER A 186 14.93 19.31 -42.68
N GLY A 187 13.92 20.00 -43.22
CA GLY A 187 13.67 20.13 -44.66
C GLY A 187 14.05 21.47 -45.29
N ALA A 188 14.69 22.39 -44.54
CA ALA A 188 15.06 23.71 -45.02
C ALA A 188 16.58 23.89 -44.99
N ASP A 189 17.30 23.20 -45.87
CA ASP A 189 18.56 23.68 -46.46
C ASP A 189 18.99 22.79 -47.63
N ALA A 190 18.63 23.21 -48.86
CA ALA A 190 19.43 23.14 -50.10
C ALA A 190 18.53 23.40 -51.33
N ASP A 191 18.28 24.66 -51.67
CA ASP A 191 18.88 25.30 -52.86
C ASP A 191 18.21 26.66 -53.22
N ASP A 192 19.10 27.64 -53.37
CA ASP A 192 19.11 28.78 -54.31
C ASP A 192 18.39 30.11 -53.99
N ASP A 193 19.23 31.02 -53.48
CA ASP A 193 19.44 32.44 -53.85
C ASP A 193 18.25 33.39 -54.11
N GLY A 194 18.21 34.48 -53.34
CA GLY A 194 17.40 35.64 -53.73
C GLY A 194 16.94 36.63 -52.65
N GLY A 195 17.85 37.18 -51.84
CA GLY A 195 17.69 38.56 -51.35
C GLY A 195 17.04 38.77 -49.97
N ALA A 196 17.85 39.32 -49.07
CA ALA A 196 17.46 39.82 -47.76
C ALA A 196 16.31 40.84 -47.78
N ARG A 197 15.44 40.79 -46.75
CA ARG A 197 15.13 41.96 -45.89
C ARG A 197 14.33 41.58 -44.65
N ILE A 198 14.97 41.81 -43.51
CA ILE A 198 14.35 42.06 -42.21
C ILE A 198 13.30 43.16 -42.39
N GLY A 199 12.05 42.85 -42.03
CA GLY A 199 10.92 43.76 -42.03
C GLY A 199 10.26 43.79 -40.67
N THR A 200 10.96 44.30 -39.66
CA THR A 200 10.34 44.98 -38.53
C THR A 200 9.43 46.07 -39.10
N ASN A 201 8.12 45.95 -38.90
CA ASN A 201 7.21 47.05 -39.15
C ASN A 201 6.30 47.25 -37.94
N THR A 202 6.92 47.77 -36.88
CA THR A 202 6.27 48.74 -36.01
C THR A 202 5.82 49.91 -36.90
N ARG A 203 4.51 50.05 -37.12
CA ARG A 203 3.94 51.34 -37.48
C ARG A 203 2.85 51.67 -36.48
N SER A 204 3.22 52.53 -35.54
CA SER A 204 2.33 53.29 -34.70
C SER A 204 1.34 54.07 -35.58
N ILE A 205 0.06 53.76 -35.42
CA ILE A 205 -1.00 54.76 -35.55
C ILE A 205 -1.71 54.73 -34.20
N TYR A 206 -1.50 55.80 -33.43
CA TYR A 206 -2.30 56.13 -32.27
C TYR A 206 -3.70 56.48 -32.79
N GLU A 207 -4.67 55.60 -32.56
CA GLU A 207 -6.07 55.96 -32.44
C GLU A 207 -6.67 55.06 -31.37
N GLU A 208 -7.11 55.70 -30.29
CA GLU A 208 -7.76 55.13 -29.12
C GLU A 208 -9.07 54.45 -29.55
N GLN A 209 -9.07 53.12 -29.59
CA GLN A 209 -10.27 52.32 -29.36
C GLN A 209 -9.90 51.17 -28.44
N GLU A 210 -10.40 51.25 -27.20
CA GLU A 210 -10.48 50.17 -26.23
C GLU A 210 -11.25 49.01 -26.86
N HIS A 211 -10.53 48.11 -27.52
CA HIS A 211 -10.94 46.72 -27.65
C HIS A 211 -10.19 45.98 -26.56
N GLU A 212 -10.91 45.62 -25.50
CA GLU A 212 -10.58 44.51 -24.62
C GLU A 212 -10.34 43.28 -25.52
N GLN A 213 -9.07 43.05 -25.89
CA GLN A 213 -8.65 41.76 -26.36
C GLN A 213 -8.65 40.89 -25.11
N GLU A 214 -9.71 40.10 -24.95
CA GLU A 214 -9.76 38.97 -24.04
C GLU A 214 -8.42 38.23 -24.17
N GLU A 215 -7.60 38.28 -23.13
CA GLU A 215 -6.40 37.46 -23.01
C GLU A 215 -6.88 35.99 -23.01
N GLN A 216 -6.92 35.38 -24.19
CA GLN A 216 -7.29 33.99 -24.35
C GLN A 216 -6.14 33.13 -23.84
N TRP A 217 -6.18 32.82 -22.54
CA TRP A 217 -5.26 31.87 -21.91
C TRP A 217 -5.49 30.48 -22.52
N VAL A 218 -4.55 30.01 -23.34
CA VAL A 218 -4.53 28.62 -23.81
C VAL A 218 -4.11 27.76 -22.61
N SER A 219 -5.04 26.97 -22.08
CA SER A 219 -4.74 25.95 -21.08
C SER A 219 -3.76 24.94 -21.69
N VAL A 220 -2.52 24.95 -21.23
CA VAL A 220 -1.51 23.97 -21.64
C VAL A 220 -1.81 22.68 -20.87
N VAL A 221 -2.54 21.77 -21.52
CA VAL A 221 -2.73 20.41 -21.00
C VAL A 221 -1.38 19.70 -21.02
N GLU A 222 -0.95 19.20 -19.86
CA GLU A 222 0.31 18.46 -19.75
C GLU A 222 0.23 17.18 -20.62
N PRO A 223 1.24 16.92 -21.48
CA PRO A 223 1.20 15.76 -22.35
C PRO A 223 1.29 14.47 -21.54
N VAL A 224 0.56 13.44 -21.97
CA VAL A 224 0.73 12.09 -21.44
C VAL A 224 2.16 11.64 -21.73
N THR A 225 2.86 11.14 -20.71
CA THR A 225 4.23 10.66 -20.83
C THR A 225 4.31 9.14 -20.68
N ILE A 226 5.50 8.58 -20.93
CA ILE A 226 5.77 7.17 -20.60
C ILE A 226 5.62 6.90 -19.11
N ASP A 227 6.03 7.84 -18.24
CA ASP A 227 5.84 7.69 -16.80
C ASP A 227 4.36 7.61 -16.44
N THR A 228 3.51 8.42 -17.07
CA THR A 228 2.05 8.37 -16.88
C THR A 228 1.48 6.99 -17.26
N LEU A 229 1.94 6.39 -18.36
CA LEU A 229 1.52 5.03 -18.75
C LEU A 229 2.02 3.99 -17.75
N VAL A 230 3.27 4.10 -17.31
CA VAL A 230 3.86 3.18 -16.32
C VAL A 230 3.09 3.27 -15.00
N ASP A 231 2.76 4.47 -14.51
CA ASP A 231 2.00 4.67 -13.28
C ASP A 231 0.61 4.00 -13.35
N THR A 232 -0.10 4.14 -14.46
CA THR A 232 -1.39 3.46 -14.68
C THR A 232 -1.24 1.95 -14.69
N ILE A 233 -0.22 1.41 -15.37
CA ILE A 233 -0.01 -0.05 -15.41
C ILE A 233 0.38 -0.58 -14.02
N LEU A 234 1.26 0.11 -13.28
CA LEU A 234 1.65 -0.29 -11.93
C LEU A 234 0.48 -0.21 -10.95
N SER A 235 -0.40 0.80 -11.08
CA SER A 235 -1.66 0.87 -10.35
C SER A 235 -2.57 -0.32 -10.67
N GLN A 236 -2.66 -0.73 -11.93
CA GLN A 236 -3.42 -1.91 -12.35
C GLN A 236 -2.85 -3.21 -11.75
N LEU A 237 -1.52 -3.39 -11.77
CA LEU A 237 -0.88 -4.56 -11.15
C LEU A 237 -1.10 -4.59 -9.62
N SER A 238 -1.10 -3.44 -8.97
CA SER A 238 -1.37 -3.32 -7.53
C SER A 238 -2.84 -3.66 -7.22
N THR A 239 -3.78 -3.22 -8.06
CA THR A 239 -5.21 -3.56 -7.94
C THR A 239 -5.43 -5.06 -8.12
N LEU A 240 -4.78 -5.68 -9.11
CA LEU A 240 -4.78 -7.14 -9.30
C LEU A 240 -4.19 -7.88 -8.10
N THR A 241 -3.16 -7.31 -7.45
CA THR A 241 -2.54 -7.87 -6.25
C THR A 241 -3.56 -7.92 -5.11
N THR A 242 -4.24 -6.81 -4.83
CA THR A 242 -5.30 -6.75 -3.81
C THR A 242 -6.44 -7.70 -4.13
N LEU A 243 -6.88 -7.78 -5.40
CA LEU A 243 -7.89 -8.73 -5.86
C LEU A 243 -7.49 -10.18 -5.57
N CYS A 244 -6.25 -10.57 -5.90
CA CYS A 244 -5.75 -11.91 -5.62
C CYS A 244 -5.70 -12.20 -4.12
N SER A 245 -5.33 -11.21 -3.30
CA SER A 245 -5.27 -11.35 -1.85
C SER A 245 -6.65 -11.63 -1.24
N VAL A 246 -7.66 -10.82 -1.59
CA VAL A 246 -9.05 -11.00 -1.11
C VAL A 246 -9.63 -12.34 -1.56
N LEU A 247 -9.38 -12.75 -2.80
CA LEU A 247 -9.84 -14.05 -3.31
C LEU A 247 -9.16 -15.23 -2.61
N SER A 248 -7.91 -15.07 -2.18
CA SER A 248 -7.13 -16.12 -1.52
C SER A 248 -7.55 -16.34 -0.06
N THR A 249 -7.96 -15.28 0.63
CA THR A 249 -8.43 -15.36 2.02
C THR A 249 -9.89 -15.78 2.11
N SER A 250 -10.70 -15.36 1.14
CA SER A 250 -12.11 -15.68 1.00
C SER A 250 -12.42 -17.18 1.13
N ARG A 251 -13.33 -17.50 2.05
CA ARG A 251 -13.81 -18.87 2.27
C ARG A 251 -14.60 -19.42 1.09
N HIS A 252 -15.21 -18.57 0.27
CA HIS A 252 -16.04 -19.00 -0.86
C HIS A 252 -15.22 -19.43 -2.09
N TRP A 253 -13.94 -19.06 -2.15
CA TRP A 253 -13.00 -19.46 -3.21
C TRP A 253 -12.16 -20.71 -2.89
N ARG A 254 -12.01 -21.08 -1.61
CA ARG A 254 -11.27 -22.29 -1.22
C ARG A 254 -11.96 -23.55 -1.76
N GLY A 255 -11.22 -24.33 -2.55
CA GLY A 255 -11.69 -25.62 -3.08
C GLY A 255 -12.63 -25.54 -4.28
N ARG A 256 -12.91 -24.35 -4.82
CA ARG A 256 -13.52 -24.22 -6.16
C ARG A 256 -12.45 -24.45 -7.22
N GLY A 257 -12.43 -25.65 -7.79
CA GLY A 257 -11.67 -25.88 -9.02
C GLY A 257 -12.11 -24.92 -10.14
N SER A 258 -11.28 -24.78 -11.16
CA SER A 258 -11.42 -23.85 -12.31
C SER A 258 -12.77 -23.87 -13.06
N ASN A 259 -13.66 -24.82 -12.76
CA ASN A 259 -14.93 -25.06 -13.47
C ASN A 259 -16.18 -24.63 -12.70
N ALA A 260 -16.07 -24.00 -11.52
CA ALA A 260 -17.22 -23.56 -10.74
C ALA A 260 -17.76 -22.19 -11.20
N SER A 261 -18.38 -22.16 -12.38
CA SER A 261 -19.24 -21.06 -12.82
C SER A 261 -20.51 -21.03 -11.96
N THR A 262 -20.49 -20.34 -10.82
CA THR A 262 -21.74 -19.80 -10.26
C THR A 262 -21.96 -18.42 -10.83
N ALA A 263 -23.18 -18.20 -11.31
CA ALA A 263 -23.67 -17.06 -12.07
C ALA A 263 -23.63 -15.68 -11.36
N SER A 264 -22.74 -15.46 -10.40
CA SER A 264 -22.72 -14.26 -9.55
C SER A 264 -21.34 -13.72 -9.17
N SER A 265 -20.23 -14.32 -9.63
CA SER A 265 -18.90 -13.71 -9.50
C SER A 265 -18.30 -13.57 -10.90
N PRO A 266 -18.13 -12.34 -11.42
CA PRO A 266 -17.67 -12.13 -12.79
C PRO A 266 -16.15 -12.32 -12.96
N VAL A 267 -15.37 -12.33 -11.87
CA VAL A 267 -13.92 -12.62 -11.93
C VAL A 267 -13.62 -14.12 -11.87
N SER A 268 -12.91 -14.61 -12.89
CA SER A 268 -12.26 -15.92 -12.92
C SER A 268 -10.74 -15.77 -12.84
N LEU A 269 -10.04 -16.79 -12.34
CA LEU A 269 -8.57 -16.83 -12.34
C LEU A 269 -7.99 -16.55 -13.74
N SER A 270 -8.60 -17.13 -14.78
CA SER A 270 -8.19 -16.89 -16.17
C SER A 270 -8.34 -15.43 -16.61
N GLY A 271 -9.33 -14.71 -16.09
CA GLY A 271 -9.52 -13.27 -16.35
C GLY A 271 -8.41 -12.45 -15.70
N ILE A 272 -8.08 -12.76 -14.45
CA ILE A 272 -6.97 -12.10 -13.71
C ILE A 272 -5.64 -12.35 -14.43
N GLU A 273 -5.38 -13.60 -14.84
CA GLU A 273 -4.18 -13.98 -15.59
C GLU A 273 -4.09 -13.24 -16.93
N ALA A 274 -5.20 -13.11 -17.65
CA ALA A 274 -5.24 -12.37 -18.91
C ALA A 274 -4.92 -10.88 -18.72
N CYS A 275 -5.51 -10.24 -17.71
CA CYS A 275 -5.21 -8.85 -17.36
C CYS A 275 -3.74 -8.67 -16.96
N SER A 276 -3.21 -9.55 -16.12
CA SER A 276 -1.81 -9.55 -15.69
C SER A 276 -0.84 -9.74 -16.87
N THR A 277 -1.11 -10.68 -17.77
CA THR A 277 -0.29 -10.92 -18.97
C THR A 277 -0.26 -9.68 -19.86
N LYS A 278 -1.42 -9.08 -20.14
CA LYS A 278 -1.49 -7.86 -20.97
C LYS A 278 -0.66 -6.71 -20.38
N ALA A 279 -0.82 -6.43 -19.08
CA ALA A 279 -0.06 -5.40 -18.39
C ALA A 279 1.46 -5.68 -18.42
N ASN A 280 1.85 -6.95 -18.22
CA ASN A 280 3.24 -7.37 -18.29
C ASN A 280 3.85 -7.26 -19.70
N GLU A 281 3.10 -7.57 -20.74
CA GLU A 281 3.53 -7.41 -22.14
C GLU A 281 3.77 -5.93 -22.46
N MET A 282 2.88 -5.04 -22.02
CA MET A 282 3.03 -3.59 -22.20
C MET A 282 4.29 -3.06 -21.49
N LEU A 283 4.50 -3.42 -20.22
CA LEU A 283 5.73 -3.04 -19.50
C LEU A 283 6.99 -3.60 -20.17
N GLN A 284 6.95 -4.81 -20.72
CA GLN A 284 8.09 -5.37 -21.46
C GLN A 284 8.39 -4.57 -22.73
N VAL A 285 7.37 -4.10 -23.46
CA VAL A 285 7.56 -3.24 -24.63
C VAL A 285 8.20 -1.92 -24.19
N ILE A 286 7.60 -1.22 -23.22
CA ILE A 286 8.10 0.07 -22.72
C ILE A 286 9.55 -0.06 -22.22
N THR A 287 9.86 -1.08 -21.42
CA THR A 287 11.23 -1.31 -20.89
C THR A 287 12.27 -1.53 -22.00
N ARG A 288 11.87 -2.05 -23.17
CA ARG A 288 12.78 -2.30 -24.30
C ARG A 288 12.92 -1.08 -25.21
N THR A 289 11.89 -0.25 -25.34
CA THR A 289 11.87 0.85 -26.30
C THR A 289 12.20 2.20 -25.69
N GLU A 290 11.91 2.38 -24.40
CA GLU A 290 12.01 3.66 -23.70
C GLU A 290 13.12 3.65 -22.64
N ASN A 291 13.67 4.83 -22.34
CA ASN A 291 14.66 4.98 -21.28
C ASN A 291 13.99 5.16 -19.91
N ILE A 292 13.59 4.04 -19.28
CA ILE A 292 12.94 4.01 -17.97
C ILE A 292 13.80 3.37 -16.87
N ALA A 293 15.13 3.50 -16.97
CA ALA A 293 16.07 2.86 -16.05
C ALA A 293 15.79 3.17 -14.57
N SER A 294 15.34 4.39 -14.25
CA SER A 294 14.96 4.83 -12.90
C SER A 294 13.75 4.09 -12.32
N ARG A 295 12.85 3.56 -13.17
CA ARG A 295 11.63 2.85 -12.77
C ARG A 295 11.80 1.32 -12.72
N THR A 296 12.95 0.81 -13.14
CA THR A 296 13.20 -0.65 -13.26
C THR A 296 12.92 -1.41 -11.96
N HIS A 297 13.37 -0.86 -10.83
CA HIS A 297 13.19 -1.45 -9.51
C HIS A 297 11.71 -1.57 -9.14
N GLU A 298 10.97 -0.47 -9.26
CA GLU A 298 9.54 -0.41 -8.93
C GLU A 298 8.72 -1.37 -9.81
N ILE A 299 9.02 -1.41 -11.11
CA ILE A 299 8.40 -2.35 -12.05
C ILE A 299 8.68 -3.79 -11.67
N ALA A 300 9.95 -4.13 -11.39
CA ALA A 300 10.35 -5.48 -11.01
C ALA A 300 9.66 -5.90 -9.71
N LEU A 301 9.62 -5.01 -8.71
CA LEU A 301 9.04 -5.29 -7.40
C LEU A 301 7.53 -5.50 -7.49
N THR A 302 6.81 -4.60 -8.16
CA THR A 302 5.35 -4.69 -8.35
C THR A 302 4.97 -5.99 -9.05
N LYS A 303 5.74 -6.38 -10.08
CA LYS A 303 5.55 -7.66 -10.78
C LYS A 303 5.80 -8.88 -9.89
N ALA A 304 6.85 -8.85 -9.08
CA ALA A 304 7.17 -9.95 -8.17
C ALA A 304 6.10 -10.13 -7.07
N ILE A 305 5.58 -9.02 -6.53
CA ILE A 305 4.49 -9.02 -5.54
C ILE A 305 3.21 -9.60 -6.15
N LEU A 306 2.83 -9.15 -7.35
CA LEU A 306 1.66 -9.71 -8.05
C LEU A 306 1.85 -11.20 -8.33
N ALA A 307 3.03 -11.62 -8.80
CA ALA A 307 3.33 -13.03 -9.06
C ALA A 307 3.15 -13.87 -7.78
N GLY A 308 3.62 -13.40 -6.62
CA GLY A 308 3.42 -14.09 -5.35
C GLY A 308 1.94 -14.30 -4.99
N ASN A 309 1.11 -13.27 -5.18
CA ASN A 309 -0.33 -13.34 -4.88
C ASN A 309 -1.11 -14.19 -5.90
N LEU A 310 -0.75 -14.11 -7.19
CA LEU A 310 -1.32 -14.97 -8.23
C LEU A 310 -1.00 -16.45 -7.99
N LEU A 311 0.24 -16.76 -7.61
CA LEU A 311 0.63 -18.14 -7.30
C LEU A 311 -0.08 -18.66 -6.05
N GLU A 312 -0.28 -17.83 -5.03
CA GLU A 312 -1.09 -18.21 -3.87
C GLU A 312 -2.53 -18.55 -4.28
N LEU A 313 -3.18 -17.67 -5.04
CA LEU A 313 -4.55 -17.88 -5.53
C LEU A 313 -4.65 -19.14 -6.42
N ALA A 314 -3.70 -19.32 -7.33
CA ALA A 314 -3.64 -20.50 -8.20
C ALA A 314 -3.46 -21.78 -7.39
N TYR A 315 -2.64 -21.76 -6.34
CA TYR A 315 -2.47 -22.91 -5.45
C TYR A 315 -3.73 -23.20 -4.63
N ARG A 316 -4.33 -22.17 -4.00
CA ARG A 316 -5.54 -22.31 -3.17
C ARG A 316 -6.79 -22.72 -3.97
N SER A 317 -6.84 -22.39 -5.25
CA SER A 317 -7.86 -22.86 -6.20
C SER A 317 -7.60 -24.28 -6.73
N GLY A 318 -6.44 -24.88 -6.41
CA GLY A 318 -6.04 -26.20 -6.88
C GLY A 318 -5.56 -26.22 -8.34
N SER A 319 -5.27 -25.06 -8.93
CA SER A 319 -4.80 -24.92 -10.31
C SER A 319 -3.33 -25.30 -10.48
N ILE A 320 -2.53 -25.14 -9.42
CA ILE A 320 -1.12 -25.56 -9.36
C ILE A 320 -0.81 -26.30 -8.07
N ASP A 321 0.24 -27.11 -8.06
CA ASP A 321 0.77 -27.73 -6.83
C ASP A 321 1.74 -26.80 -6.08
N ILE A 322 2.04 -27.17 -4.83
CA ILE A 322 2.91 -26.38 -3.94
C ILE A 322 4.37 -26.28 -4.45
N GLY A 323 4.82 -27.28 -5.20
CA GLY A 323 6.15 -27.30 -5.80
C GLY A 323 6.27 -26.27 -6.93
N VAL A 324 5.25 -26.18 -7.79
CA VAL A 324 5.13 -25.13 -8.81
C VAL A 324 5.08 -23.76 -8.14
N TYR A 325 4.22 -23.56 -7.14
CA TYR A 325 4.13 -22.30 -6.38
C TYR A 325 5.52 -21.87 -5.88
N LYS A 326 6.20 -22.74 -5.13
CA LYS A 326 7.54 -22.44 -4.61
C LYS A 326 8.53 -22.06 -5.72
N SER A 327 8.61 -22.86 -6.79
CA SER A 327 9.62 -22.67 -7.84
C SER A 327 9.39 -21.38 -8.66
N GLU A 328 8.14 -21.05 -8.97
CA GLU A 328 7.81 -19.82 -9.69
C GLU A 328 7.96 -18.58 -8.80
N LEU A 329 7.68 -18.70 -7.49
CA LEU A 329 7.93 -17.62 -6.53
C LEU A 329 9.43 -17.29 -6.45
N GLU A 330 10.29 -18.32 -6.37
CA GLU A 330 11.75 -18.14 -6.37
C GLU A 330 12.24 -17.47 -7.66
N LYS A 331 11.65 -17.80 -8.82
CA LYS A 331 11.97 -17.14 -10.10
C LYS A 331 11.53 -15.68 -10.13
N ALA A 332 10.34 -15.36 -9.62
CA ALA A 332 9.81 -13.99 -9.60
C ALA A 332 10.73 -13.05 -8.81
N PHE A 333 11.24 -13.48 -7.66
CA PHE A 333 12.14 -12.70 -6.82
C PHE A 333 13.63 -12.84 -7.17
N ALA A 334 13.98 -13.63 -8.20
CA ALA A 334 15.33 -13.68 -8.77
C ALA A 334 15.54 -12.64 -9.88
N ALA A 335 14.53 -11.83 -10.20
CA ALA A 335 14.61 -10.77 -11.19
C ALA A 335 15.64 -9.68 -10.80
N GLN A 336 16.18 -9.01 -11.82
CA GLN A 336 17.13 -7.91 -11.60
C GLN A 336 16.46 -6.71 -10.92
N GLY A 337 17.21 -6.01 -10.07
CA GLY A 337 16.74 -4.82 -9.36
C GLY A 337 15.95 -5.10 -8.07
N LEU A 338 16.02 -6.31 -7.51
CA LEU A 338 15.33 -6.71 -6.26
C LEU A 338 16.27 -6.91 -5.06
N ASP A 339 17.40 -6.20 -5.02
CA ASP A 339 18.42 -6.28 -3.98
C ASP A 339 18.24 -5.28 -2.83
N THR A 340 17.14 -4.52 -2.84
CA THR A 340 16.78 -3.50 -1.85
C THR A 340 16.04 -4.08 -0.63
N SER A 341 15.96 -3.31 0.46
CA SER A 341 15.33 -3.76 1.72
C SER A 341 13.84 -4.06 1.57
N ASP A 342 13.11 -3.22 0.84
CA ASP A 342 11.69 -3.37 0.54
C ASP A 342 11.39 -4.59 -0.36
N ALA A 343 12.22 -4.86 -1.37
CA ALA A 343 12.13 -6.07 -2.18
C ALA A 343 12.37 -7.33 -1.34
N GLN A 344 13.37 -7.29 -0.47
CA GLN A 344 13.68 -8.39 0.44
C GLN A 344 12.56 -8.63 1.47
N ILE A 345 11.97 -7.58 2.03
CA ILE A 345 10.82 -7.68 2.94
C ILE A 345 9.61 -8.25 2.21
N SER A 346 9.34 -7.80 0.98
CA SER A 346 8.25 -8.31 0.15
C SER A 346 8.44 -9.79 -0.20
N TYR A 347 9.68 -10.21 -0.47
CA TYR A 347 10.00 -11.62 -0.68
C TYR A 347 9.79 -12.44 0.60
N ALA A 348 10.20 -11.91 1.75
CA ALA A 348 9.96 -12.59 3.02
C ALA A 348 8.46 -12.76 3.29
N ARG A 349 7.64 -11.73 3.07
CA ARG A 349 6.17 -11.80 3.21
C ARG A 349 5.55 -12.85 2.31
N THR A 350 5.96 -12.95 1.05
CA THR A 350 5.45 -13.97 0.12
C THR A 350 5.90 -15.39 0.52
N LEU A 351 7.07 -15.56 1.13
CA LEU A 351 7.50 -16.84 1.72
C LEU A 351 6.69 -17.21 2.98
N LEU A 352 6.29 -16.23 3.79
CA LEU A 352 5.37 -16.44 4.91
C LEU A 352 3.98 -16.86 4.41
N ALA A 353 3.49 -16.23 3.34
CA ALA A 353 2.24 -16.61 2.68
C ALA A 353 2.29 -18.04 2.11
N LEU A 354 3.41 -18.42 1.48
CA LEU A 354 3.66 -19.81 1.04
C LEU A 354 3.58 -20.80 2.21
N ASN A 355 4.14 -20.45 3.37
CA ASN A 355 4.02 -21.27 4.58
C ASN A 355 2.57 -21.39 5.08
N ALA A 356 1.83 -20.28 5.10
CA ALA A 356 0.42 -20.29 5.49
C ALA A 356 -0.42 -21.15 4.53
N ALA A 357 -0.24 -20.97 3.22
CA ALA A 357 -0.91 -21.76 2.19
C ALA A 357 -0.60 -23.27 2.32
N ALA A 358 0.66 -23.63 2.59
CA ALA A 358 1.07 -25.01 2.81
C ALA A 358 0.45 -25.65 4.08
N THR A 359 0.04 -24.83 5.07
CA THR A 359 -0.62 -25.30 6.30
C THR A 359 -2.09 -25.66 6.04
N ASP A 360 -2.76 -24.86 5.22
CA ASP A 360 -4.20 -24.94 4.95
C ASP A 360 -4.64 -26.14 4.08
N SER A 361 -3.70 -26.98 3.60
CA SER A 361 -3.94 -28.22 2.85
C SER A 361 -5.18 -28.14 1.93
N GLY A 362 -5.13 -27.33 0.87
CA GLY A 362 -6.21 -27.13 -0.10
C GLY A 362 -6.66 -28.39 -0.88
N THR A 363 -6.25 -29.58 -0.45
CA THR A 363 -6.48 -30.87 -1.11
C THR A 363 -7.56 -31.73 -0.45
N GLY A 364 -8.21 -31.26 0.64
CA GLY A 364 -9.26 -32.04 1.32
C GLY A 364 -8.77 -33.35 1.94
N VAL A 365 -7.46 -33.53 2.06
CA VAL A 365 -6.84 -34.65 2.78
C VAL A 365 -6.86 -34.33 4.28
N PRO A 366 -7.35 -35.23 5.14
CA PRO A 366 -7.37 -34.99 6.58
C PRO A 366 -5.98 -34.61 7.12
N LEU A 367 -5.96 -33.58 7.97
CA LEU A 367 -4.82 -33.03 8.75
C LEU A 367 -4.05 -34.07 9.60
N GLU A 368 -4.46 -35.34 9.59
CA GLU A 368 -3.98 -36.37 10.52
C GLU A 368 -2.55 -36.85 10.23
N VAL A 369 -1.97 -36.52 9.07
CA VAL A 369 -0.54 -36.71 8.80
C VAL A 369 -0.03 -35.57 7.91
N GLU A 370 0.52 -34.51 8.51
CA GLU A 370 1.34 -33.59 7.73
C GLU A 370 2.54 -34.39 7.19
N ASN A 371 2.61 -34.55 5.85
CA ASN A 371 3.71 -35.27 5.24
C ASN A 371 5.02 -34.52 5.58
N GLN A 372 6.05 -35.25 6.00
CA GLN A 372 7.38 -34.71 6.30
C GLN A 372 7.92 -33.82 5.16
N ASP A 373 7.50 -34.07 3.93
CA ASP A 373 7.81 -33.22 2.78
C ASP A 373 7.25 -31.79 2.90
N PHE A 374 6.03 -31.62 3.41
CA PHE A 374 5.43 -30.29 3.67
C PHE A 374 6.14 -29.58 4.83
N ALA A 375 6.43 -30.30 5.92
CA ALA A 375 7.19 -29.75 7.03
C ALA A 375 8.59 -29.26 6.57
N ASN A 376 9.28 -30.05 5.74
CA ASN A 376 10.55 -29.68 5.12
C ASN A 376 10.40 -28.46 4.19
N LEU A 377 9.35 -28.38 3.39
CA LEU A 377 9.07 -27.24 2.51
C LEU A 377 8.87 -25.96 3.33
N ARG A 378 8.01 -26.01 4.35
CA ARG A 378 7.71 -24.88 5.25
C ARG A 378 8.97 -24.43 5.99
N TRP A 379 9.74 -25.36 6.56
CA TRP A 379 11.01 -25.07 7.20
C TRP A 379 11.98 -24.34 6.27
N ASN A 380 12.11 -24.80 5.02
CA ASN A 380 12.98 -24.18 4.02
C ASN A 380 12.51 -22.78 3.62
N ALA A 381 11.21 -22.58 3.42
CA ALA A 381 10.62 -21.28 3.09
C ALA A 381 10.85 -20.27 4.23
N LEU A 382 10.55 -20.65 5.48
CA LEU A 382 10.75 -19.81 6.66
C LEU A 382 12.23 -19.53 6.92
N SER A 383 13.10 -20.53 6.77
CA SER A 383 14.55 -20.34 6.87
C SER A 383 15.09 -19.40 5.80
N LYS A 384 14.52 -19.43 4.59
CA LYS A 384 14.86 -18.49 3.52
C LYS A 384 14.34 -17.08 3.85
N ALA A 385 13.12 -16.93 4.35
CA ALA A 385 12.57 -15.65 4.80
C ALA A 385 13.47 -15.02 5.88
N GLN A 386 13.91 -15.80 6.88
CA GLN A 386 14.84 -15.34 7.91
C GLN A 386 16.18 -14.84 7.34
N LYS A 387 16.72 -15.53 6.32
CA LYS A 387 17.95 -15.11 5.64
C LYS A 387 17.76 -13.79 4.90
N VAL A 388 16.68 -13.67 4.13
CA VAL A 388 16.36 -12.48 3.35
C VAL A 388 16.10 -11.27 4.26
N LEU A 389 15.36 -11.44 5.36
CA LEU A 389 15.15 -10.38 6.35
C LEU A 389 16.46 -9.98 7.09
N THR A 390 17.36 -10.93 7.30
CA THR A 390 18.69 -10.62 7.86
C THR A 390 19.51 -9.79 6.87
N SER A 391 19.45 -10.09 5.57
CA SER A 391 20.03 -9.25 4.53
C SER A 391 19.41 -7.85 4.53
N ALA A 392 18.07 -7.73 4.64
CA ALA A 392 17.38 -6.44 4.60
C ALA A 392 17.79 -5.53 5.76
N ALA A 393 17.91 -6.10 6.96
CA ALA A 393 18.38 -5.39 8.14
C ALA A 393 19.85 -4.93 8.05
N SER A 394 20.65 -5.53 7.15
CA SER A 394 22.08 -5.21 7.00
C SER A 394 22.37 -4.16 5.91
N LEU A 395 21.37 -3.75 5.13
CA LEU A 395 21.52 -2.76 4.08
C LEU A 395 21.71 -1.35 4.68
N SER A 396 22.70 -0.62 4.16
CA SER A 396 23.22 0.63 4.75
C SER A 396 22.30 1.85 4.65
N LYS A 397 21.11 1.69 4.07
CA LYS A 397 20.12 2.77 3.84
C LYS A 397 18.72 2.44 4.32
N THR A 398 18.56 1.41 5.14
CA THR A 398 17.24 1.06 5.69
C THR A 398 16.81 2.12 6.70
N ASP A 399 15.69 2.78 6.44
CA ASP A 399 15.09 3.73 7.38
C ASP A 399 14.61 3.01 8.66
N THR A 400 14.26 3.80 9.67
CA THR A 400 13.93 3.27 11.01
C THR A 400 12.66 2.43 11.00
N GLU A 401 11.66 2.81 10.21
CA GLU A 401 10.38 2.10 10.11
C GLU A 401 10.55 0.77 9.38
N THR A 402 11.28 0.78 8.26
CA THR A 402 11.62 -0.44 7.52
C THR A 402 12.45 -1.39 8.39
N LEU A 403 13.40 -0.88 9.19
CA LEU A 403 14.19 -1.70 10.11
C LEU A 403 13.35 -2.27 11.26
N ALA A 404 12.42 -1.48 11.82
CA ALA A 404 11.48 -1.93 12.85
C ALA A 404 10.59 -3.07 12.33
N THR A 405 10.01 -2.89 11.14
CA THR A 405 9.20 -3.88 10.44
C THR A 405 10.00 -5.15 10.13
N THR A 406 11.25 -5.00 9.69
CA THR A 406 12.15 -6.14 9.45
C THR A 406 12.38 -6.93 10.73
N HIS A 407 12.57 -6.27 11.87
CA HIS A 407 12.70 -6.94 13.15
C HIS A 407 11.41 -7.63 13.59
N MET A 408 10.24 -7.01 13.40
CA MET A 408 8.95 -7.65 13.67
C MET A 408 8.83 -8.97 12.91
N LEU A 409 9.01 -8.93 11.58
CA LEU A 409 8.90 -10.11 10.72
C LEU A 409 9.91 -11.21 11.05
N ARG A 410 11.10 -10.87 11.54
CA ARG A 410 12.08 -11.87 12.02
C ARG A 410 11.63 -12.54 13.32
N GLY A 411 10.92 -11.81 14.17
CA GLY A 411 10.23 -12.36 15.34
C GLY A 411 9.17 -13.36 14.93
N ASP A 412 8.28 -12.95 14.02
CA ASP A 412 7.19 -13.77 13.49
C ASP A 412 7.74 -15.04 12.83
N THR A 413 8.75 -14.90 11.96
CA THR A 413 9.41 -16.03 11.28
C THR A 413 10.01 -17.02 12.29
N SER A 414 10.59 -16.52 13.40
CA SER A 414 11.16 -17.38 14.44
C SER A 414 10.08 -18.16 15.20
N LEU A 415 8.92 -17.55 15.44
CA LEU A 415 7.76 -18.23 16.02
C LEU A 415 7.13 -19.24 15.06
N LEU A 416 7.02 -18.93 13.77
CA LEU A 416 6.53 -19.89 12.77
C LEU A 416 7.46 -21.10 12.61
N LEU A 417 8.78 -20.88 12.67
CA LEU A 417 9.75 -21.98 12.70
C LEU A 417 9.57 -22.84 13.97
N LEU A 418 9.27 -22.23 15.11
CA LEU A 418 8.98 -22.93 16.35
C LEU A 418 7.65 -23.70 16.25
N ALA A 419 6.64 -23.14 15.58
CA ALA A 419 5.32 -23.75 15.42
C ALA A 419 5.40 -25.15 14.80
N LEU A 420 6.34 -25.36 13.87
CA LEU A 420 6.63 -26.66 13.25
C LEU A 420 7.07 -27.74 14.25
N ALA A 421 7.54 -27.36 15.45
CA ALA A 421 7.94 -28.32 16.49
C ALA A 421 6.75 -29.00 17.17
N TYR A 422 5.56 -28.40 17.08
CA TYR A 422 4.36 -28.87 17.77
C TYR A 422 3.50 -29.79 16.88
N PRO A 423 2.66 -30.65 17.47
CA PRO A 423 1.66 -31.40 16.72
C PRO A 423 0.74 -30.47 15.89
N PRO A 424 0.25 -30.92 14.72
CA PRO A 424 0.44 -32.25 14.14
C PRO A 424 1.79 -32.43 13.42
N THR A 425 2.54 -31.36 13.16
CA THR A 425 3.79 -31.39 12.38
C THR A 425 4.91 -32.18 13.08
N SER A 426 5.17 -31.84 14.35
CA SER A 426 6.24 -32.44 15.18
C SER A 426 7.60 -32.57 14.46
N PHE A 427 8.01 -31.53 13.74
CA PHE A 427 9.23 -31.51 12.95
C PHE A 427 10.47 -31.47 13.85
N THR A 428 11.32 -32.50 13.72
CA THR A 428 12.45 -32.74 14.63
C THR A 428 13.48 -31.61 14.62
N GLN A 429 13.72 -30.99 13.47
CA GLN A 429 14.67 -29.88 13.37
C GLN A 429 14.14 -28.63 14.10
N ALA A 430 12.84 -28.37 14.05
CA ALA A 430 12.22 -27.27 14.81
C ALA A 430 12.30 -27.54 16.32
N ALA A 431 11.95 -28.76 16.76
CA ALA A 431 12.04 -29.15 18.17
C ALA A 431 13.47 -29.03 18.72
N THR A 432 14.46 -29.45 17.95
CA THR A 432 15.90 -29.35 18.32
C THR A 432 16.34 -27.89 18.50
N ASN A 433 15.77 -26.96 17.72
CA ASN A 433 16.13 -25.55 17.74
C ASN A 433 15.19 -24.68 18.59
N ALA A 434 14.19 -25.25 19.28
CA ALA A 434 13.11 -24.52 19.93
C ALA A 434 13.59 -23.40 20.87
N ASN A 435 14.55 -23.69 21.75
CA ASN A 435 15.12 -22.70 22.67
C ASN A 435 15.83 -21.55 21.94
N GLN A 436 16.56 -21.84 20.87
CA GLN A 436 17.24 -20.82 20.08
C GLN A 436 16.23 -19.97 19.30
N LEU A 437 15.16 -20.57 18.76
CA LEU A 437 14.10 -19.88 18.06
C LEU A 437 13.36 -18.90 18.98
N LEU A 438 13.01 -19.33 20.20
CA LEU A 438 12.42 -18.45 21.20
C LEU A 438 13.36 -17.30 21.62
N LYS A 439 14.66 -17.56 21.79
CA LYS A 439 15.64 -16.52 22.11
C LYS A 439 15.79 -15.51 20.96
N ASN A 440 15.76 -15.99 19.72
CA ASN A 440 15.79 -15.13 18.54
C ASN A 440 14.54 -14.24 18.48
N ALA A 441 13.34 -14.82 18.63
CA ALA A 441 12.08 -14.10 18.61
C ALA A 441 12.06 -12.97 19.65
N GLU A 442 12.48 -13.25 20.89
CA GLU A 442 12.57 -12.26 21.98
C GLU A 442 13.46 -11.07 21.60
N VAL A 443 14.66 -11.35 21.07
CA VAL A 443 15.61 -10.30 20.65
C VAL A 443 15.00 -9.44 19.55
N PHE A 444 14.34 -10.07 18.58
CA PHE A 444 13.77 -9.37 17.43
C PHE A 444 12.57 -8.50 17.83
N TYR A 445 11.61 -9.02 18.60
CA TYR A 445 10.49 -8.20 19.09
C TYR A 445 10.96 -7.07 20.00
N ARG A 446 11.96 -7.30 20.87
CA ARG A 446 12.54 -6.23 21.69
C ARG A 446 13.15 -5.12 20.84
N ASN A 447 13.82 -5.46 19.73
CA ASN A 447 14.39 -4.47 18.82
C ASN A 447 13.29 -3.72 18.05
N ALA A 448 12.27 -4.44 17.56
CA ALA A 448 11.10 -3.83 16.93
C ALA A 448 10.41 -2.84 17.87
N HIS A 449 10.09 -3.25 19.11
CA HIS A 449 9.50 -2.40 20.14
C HIS A 449 10.28 -1.11 20.38
N LYS A 450 11.62 -1.20 20.47
CA LYS A 450 12.48 -0.03 20.66
C LYS A 450 12.43 0.92 19.48
N LEU A 451 12.49 0.40 18.26
CA LEU A 451 12.53 1.21 17.04
C LEU A 451 11.17 1.86 16.76
N PHE A 452 10.07 1.12 16.88
CA PHE A 452 8.72 1.68 16.76
C PHE A 452 8.46 2.78 17.79
N GLY A 453 9.00 2.67 19.00
CA GLY A 453 8.93 3.75 20.00
C GLY A 453 9.70 5.02 19.69
N THR A 454 10.52 5.04 18.63
CA THR A 454 11.18 6.26 18.13
C THR A 454 10.40 6.95 17.00
N LEU A 455 9.39 6.28 16.44
CA LEU A 455 8.54 6.82 15.39
C LEU A 455 7.39 7.61 16.03
N ALA A 456 7.03 8.75 15.44
CA ALA A 456 5.95 9.60 15.95
C ALA A 456 4.62 8.85 16.05
N ASP A 457 4.36 7.95 15.11
CA ASP A 457 3.11 7.19 15.01
C ASP A 457 3.26 5.69 15.31
N GLY A 458 4.43 5.23 15.76
CA GLY A 458 4.71 3.80 15.93
C GLY A 458 4.18 3.20 17.23
N GLN A 459 3.25 3.86 17.93
CA GLN A 459 2.84 3.43 19.28
C GLN A 459 2.01 2.14 19.25
N ASP A 460 1.18 1.93 18.22
CA ASP A 460 0.42 0.69 18.04
C ASP A 460 1.36 -0.49 17.77
N GLU A 461 2.24 -0.37 16.77
CA GLU A 461 3.20 -1.42 16.41
C GLU A 461 4.21 -1.69 17.53
N ARG A 462 4.58 -0.65 18.29
CA ARG A 462 5.39 -0.80 19.50
C ARG A 462 4.69 -1.66 20.53
N ASP A 463 3.41 -1.40 20.80
CA ASP A 463 2.65 -2.14 21.81
C ASP A 463 2.44 -3.60 21.35
N ILE A 464 2.18 -3.83 20.05
CA ILE A 464 2.11 -5.17 19.44
C ILE A 464 3.45 -5.90 19.62
N ALA A 465 4.58 -5.27 19.27
CA ALA A 465 5.90 -5.88 19.44
C ALA A 465 6.21 -6.20 20.91
N GLY A 466 5.77 -5.32 21.82
CA GLY A 466 5.89 -5.52 23.26
C GLY A 466 5.11 -6.74 23.75
N LEU A 467 3.84 -6.87 23.32
CA LEU A 467 2.98 -8.00 23.62
C LEU A 467 3.56 -9.31 23.06
N ARG A 468 3.92 -9.34 21.77
CA ARG A 468 4.52 -10.52 21.13
C ARG A 468 5.82 -10.94 21.86
N GLY A 469 6.65 -9.98 22.25
CA GLY A 469 7.85 -10.23 23.07
C GLY A 469 7.53 -10.81 24.45
N ALA A 470 6.47 -10.34 25.11
CA ALA A 470 6.01 -10.86 26.39
C ALA A 470 5.51 -12.31 26.28
N VAL A 471 4.75 -12.63 25.23
CA VAL A 471 4.32 -14.01 24.94
C VAL A 471 5.52 -14.93 24.79
N VAL A 472 6.55 -14.52 24.04
CA VAL A 472 7.79 -15.29 23.88
C VAL A 472 8.47 -15.57 25.23
N LEU A 473 8.54 -14.59 26.14
CA LEU A 473 9.13 -14.79 27.46
C LEU A 473 8.37 -15.84 28.28
N ILE A 474 7.05 -15.89 28.17
CA ILE A 474 6.23 -16.88 28.87
C ILE A 474 6.45 -18.27 28.25
N LEU A 475 6.51 -18.37 26.93
CA LEU A 475 6.84 -19.61 26.23
C LEU A 475 8.24 -20.14 26.63
N GLN A 476 9.24 -19.26 26.77
CA GLN A 476 10.58 -19.64 27.25
C GLN A 476 10.54 -20.25 28.66
N ARG A 477 9.77 -19.66 29.58
CA ARG A 477 9.61 -20.17 30.95
C ARG A 477 8.99 -21.56 30.96
N ASN A 478 7.99 -21.78 30.11
CA ASN A 478 7.28 -23.06 29.99
C ASN A 478 8.12 -24.14 29.26
N ASN A 479 8.98 -23.76 28.32
CA ASN A 479 9.85 -24.69 27.58
C ASN A 479 11.07 -25.15 28.40
N GLY A 480 11.48 -24.38 29.42
CA GLY A 480 12.58 -24.73 30.34
C GLY A 480 12.25 -25.81 31.37
N GLY A 481 10.97 -26.15 31.53
CA GLY A 481 10.52 -27.35 32.23
C GLY A 481 10.21 -28.43 31.19
N ASN A 482 10.81 -29.61 31.32
CA ASN A 482 10.69 -30.76 30.41
C ASN A 482 9.25 -31.37 30.30
N ALA A 483 8.20 -30.59 30.57
CA ALA A 483 6.84 -31.03 30.84
C ALA A 483 5.84 -30.79 29.70
N LEU A 484 6.23 -30.17 28.58
CA LEU A 484 5.25 -29.70 27.59
C LEU A 484 4.56 -30.82 26.79
N TRP A 485 5.03 -32.08 26.83
CA TRP A 485 4.39 -33.14 26.03
C TRP A 485 4.43 -34.57 26.58
N GLU A 486 5.18 -34.88 27.66
CA GLU A 486 5.08 -36.23 28.27
C GLU A 486 3.72 -36.49 28.95
N SER A 487 2.88 -35.47 29.15
CA SER A 487 1.62 -35.61 29.89
C SER A 487 0.38 -35.98 29.05
N THR A 488 0.43 -35.93 27.72
CA THR A 488 -0.76 -36.20 26.87
C THR A 488 -0.94 -37.66 26.44
N GLN A 489 -0.06 -38.59 26.83
CA GLN A 489 -0.27 -40.03 26.62
C GLN A 489 -0.52 -40.85 27.90
N GLY A 490 -0.65 -40.23 29.08
CA GLY A 490 -0.89 -41.01 30.29
C GLY A 490 -1.43 -40.22 31.46
N GLY A 491 -2.75 -40.30 31.65
CA GLY A 491 -3.44 -40.11 32.94
C GLY A 491 -3.42 -38.70 33.52
N ALA A 492 -4.61 -38.15 33.76
CA ALA A 492 -4.82 -36.91 34.50
C ALA A 492 -4.00 -36.87 35.80
N ARG A 493 -2.93 -36.08 35.80
CA ARG A 493 -2.30 -35.57 37.02
C ARG A 493 -2.56 -34.08 37.07
N ASP A 494 -3.29 -33.67 38.10
CA ASP A 494 -3.53 -32.27 38.47
C ASP A 494 -2.18 -31.54 38.61
N VAL A 495 -1.91 -30.65 37.68
CA VAL A 495 -0.85 -29.64 37.81
C VAL A 495 -1.41 -28.51 38.70
N PRO A 496 -0.69 -28.06 39.74
CA PRO A 496 -1.15 -26.97 40.60
C PRO A 496 -1.34 -25.69 39.78
N ARG A 497 -2.58 -25.20 39.73
CA ARG A 497 -3.05 -24.17 38.78
C ARG A 497 -2.80 -22.72 39.21
N ASP A 498 -2.24 -22.49 40.41
CA ASP A 498 -2.49 -21.23 41.14
C ASP A 498 -1.33 -20.22 41.22
N SER A 499 -0.08 -20.58 40.83
CA SER A 499 1.07 -19.65 40.96
C SER A 499 1.68 -19.14 39.65
N SER A 500 1.57 -19.88 38.54
CA SER A 500 2.14 -19.48 37.24
C SER A 500 1.24 -18.55 36.43
N GLN A 501 -0.09 -18.65 36.58
CA GLN A 501 -1.06 -17.79 35.86
C GLN A 501 -1.02 -16.33 36.32
N GLY A 502 -0.75 -16.08 37.62
CA GLY A 502 -0.57 -14.71 38.13
C GLY A 502 0.63 -14.01 37.49
N ASP A 503 1.75 -14.71 37.37
CA ASP A 503 2.99 -14.22 36.77
C ASP A 503 2.84 -13.94 35.26
N ALA A 504 2.16 -14.82 34.52
CA ALA A 504 1.89 -14.62 33.09
C ALA A 504 1.03 -13.37 32.81
N ARG A 505 -0.06 -13.19 33.56
CA ARG A 505 -0.95 -12.02 33.42
C ARG A 505 -0.26 -10.71 33.80
N ASP A 506 0.62 -10.74 34.78
CA ASP A 506 1.37 -9.56 35.21
C ASP A 506 2.45 -9.18 34.18
N VAL A 507 3.08 -10.16 33.54
CA VAL A 507 4.01 -9.92 32.41
C VAL A 507 3.29 -9.30 31.20
N LEU A 508 2.13 -9.84 30.82
CA LEU A 508 1.32 -9.30 29.71
C LEU A 508 0.80 -7.89 30.01
N ARG A 509 0.30 -7.65 31.23
CA ARG A 509 -0.13 -6.31 31.67
C ARG A 509 1.04 -5.33 31.73
N GLY A 510 2.21 -5.77 32.16
CA GLY A 510 3.43 -4.97 32.18
C GLY A 510 3.87 -4.51 30.78
N ALA A 511 3.68 -5.36 29.76
CA ALA A 511 4.04 -5.03 28.38
C ALA A 511 3.05 -4.09 27.68
N THR A 512 1.82 -3.98 28.18
CA THR A 512 0.70 -3.30 27.51
C THR A 512 -0.07 -2.37 28.45
N GLN A 513 0.64 -1.68 29.35
CA GLN A 513 0.05 -0.85 30.41
C GLN A 513 -0.94 0.22 29.91
N SER A 514 -0.80 0.67 28.66
CA SER A 514 -1.68 1.64 27.99
C SER A 514 -2.93 1.03 27.34
N ARG A 515 -3.03 -0.30 27.20
CA ARG A 515 -4.07 -0.98 26.42
C ARG A 515 -5.10 -1.68 27.31
N LYS A 516 -6.33 -1.78 26.79
CA LYS A 516 -7.45 -2.49 27.43
C LYS A 516 -7.28 -4.02 27.28
N ASP A 517 -8.03 -4.78 28.08
CA ASP A 517 -8.03 -6.25 28.02
C ASP A 517 -8.54 -6.78 26.68
N ASP A 518 -9.58 -6.16 26.10
CA ASP A 518 -10.14 -6.58 24.81
C ASP A 518 -9.09 -6.51 23.70
N TRP A 519 -8.38 -5.38 23.59
CA TRP A 519 -7.27 -5.23 22.64
C TRP A 519 -6.19 -6.32 22.80
N ARG A 520 -5.86 -6.70 24.04
CA ARG A 520 -4.89 -7.79 24.27
C ARG A 520 -5.43 -9.12 23.76
N ASN A 521 -6.69 -9.42 24.03
CA ASN A 521 -7.33 -10.67 23.60
C ASN A 521 -7.38 -10.74 22.07
N ASP A 522 -7.74 -9.63 21.42
CA ASP A 522 -7.76 -9.53 19.96
C ASP A 522 -6.35 -9.80 19.39
N GLN A 523 -5.32 -9.15 19.93
CA GLN A 523 -3.95 -9.38 19.48
C GLN A 523 -3.40 -10.78 19.77
N LEU A 524 -3.84 -11.44 20.85
CA LEU A 524 -3.49 -12.83 21.12
C LEU A 524 -4.22 -13.78 20.15
N GLN A 525 -5.45 -13.46 19.78
CA GLN A 525 -6.20 -14.18 18.77
C GLN A 525 -5.55 -14.03 17.39
N ASP A 526 -5.09 -12.83 17.01
CA ASP A 526 -4.31 -12.61 15.79
C ASP A 526 -3.05 -13.50 15.76
N MET A 527 -2.32 -13.62 16.87
CA MET A 527 -1.15 -14.52 16.93
C MET A 527 -1.52 -16.00 16.73
N ILE A 528 -2.73 -16.43 17.12
CA ILE A 528 -3.24 -17.79 16.86
C ILE A 528 -3.58 -17.94 15.39
N ASP A 529 -4.34 -16.99 14.84
CA ASP A 529 -4.86 -17.06 13.48
C ASP A 529 -3.73 -16.96 12.43
N GLU A 530 -2.67 -16.20 12.75
CA GLU A 530 -1.42 -16.15 11.99
C GLU A 530 -0.53 -17.40 12.17
N GLY A 531 -0.89 -18.31 13.09
CA GLY A 531 -0.12 -19.52 13.39
C GLY A 531 1.19 -19.28 14.15
N LEU A 532 1.38 -18.09 14.73
CA LEU A 532 2.57 -17.74 15.52
C LEU A 532 2.61 -18.52 16.85
N VAL A 533 1.44 -18.82 17.42
CA VAL A 533 1.30 -19.51 18.70
C VAL A 533 0.17 -20.53 18.64
N GLN A 534 0.39 -21.71 19.24
CA GLN A 534 -0.66 -22.74 19.34
C GLN A 534 -1.71 -22.33 20.39
N PRO A 535 -3.02 -22.56 20.14
CA PRO A 535 -4.08 -22.26 21.12
C PRO A 535 -3.84 -22.88 22.50
N GLU A 536 -3.28 -24.09 22.55
CA GLU A 536 -2.95 -24.80 23.78
C GLU A 536 -1.86 -24.10 24.60
N ALA A 537 -0.90 -23.46 23.92
CA ALA A 537 0.15 -22.68 24.57
C ALA A 537 -0.41 -21.39 25.20
N LEU A 538 -1.50 -20.85 24.65
CA LEU A 538 -2.21 -19.67 25.15
C LEU A 538 -3.17 -19.97 26.30
N ARG A 539 -3.75 -21.18 26.38
CA ARG A 539 -4.56 -21.61 27.54
C ARG A 539 -3.81 -21.60 28.88
N MET A 540 -2.48 -21.48 28.83
CA MET A 540 -1.61 -21.34 30.00
C MET A 540 -1.41 -19.88 30.45
N LEU A 541 -1.84 -18.89 29.65
CA LEU A 541 -1.89 -17.44 29.98
C LEU A 541 -3.24 -17.09 30.65
#